data_AF-A0A352S850-F1
#
_entry.id   AF-A0A352S850-F1
#
_cell.length_a   1.000
_cell.length_b   1.000
_cell.length_c   1.000
_cell.angle_alpha   90.00
_cell.angle_beta   90.00
_cell.angle_gamma   90.00
#
_symmetry.space_group_name_H-M   'P 1'
#
loop_
_entity.id
_entity.type
_entity.pdbx_description
1 polymer ?
#
loop_
_entity_poly.entity_id
_entity_poly.type
_entity_poly.pdbx_seq_one_letter_code
_entity_poly.pdbx_strand_id
1 'polypeptide(L)'
;MSEPIEDTSLSDGPDAAGAADMPESLANAVAAAAADQAALRSSQLATIFAETGTLASAIPGYRPRAAQEKMSEAVANAIADNDTVIVEAGTGTGKTYAYLVPAMLWGGKVILSTGTKNLQDQLYLRDIPTVRHALNVPISVSLLKGRANYVCHYHLERAQANGRLASKQDAAWLREISRFAKTTTSGDKAELAEVPENAPVWQIVTSTRDNCLGSECPNYKECFVMRARKEAQQADLVVVNHHLFFADVVLRDTGMAELLPAANTVIFDEAHQLPETATLFFGETLSTSQLLELARDTVAEGLSHARDAVD
;
A
#
# COMPACT_ATOMS: atom_id res chain seq x y z
N MET A 1 -19.15 -31.96 34.03
CA MET A 1 -18.20 -33.09 33.98
C MET A 1 -17.05 -32.60 33.14
N SER A 2 -15.95 -32.34 33.82
CA SER A 2 -14.82 -31.57 33.35
C SER A 2 -13.69 -32.56 33.09
N GLU A 3 -13.33 -32.76 31.82
CA GLU A 3 -12.09 -33.44 31.44
C GLU A 3 -11.09 -32.37 30.95
N PRO A 4 -9.81 -32.43 31.36
CA PRO A 4 -8.81 -31.48 30.95
C PRO A 4 -8.25 -31.86 29.58
N ILE A 5 -8.05 -30.86 28.72
CA ILE A 5 -7.34 -31.01 27.45
C ILE A 5 -5.85 -31.02 27.78
N GLU A 6 -5.20 -32.15 27.48
CA GLU A 6 -3.75 -32.32 27.58
C GLU A 6 -3.01 -31.38 26.64
N ASP A 7 -1.97 -30.78 27.21
CA ASP A 7 -1.01 -29.89 26.59
C ASP A 7 -0.10 -30.68 25.63
N THR A 8 -0.49 -30.77 24.36
CA THR A 8 0.40 -31.27 23.30
C THR A 8 1.36 -30.17 22.88
N SER A 9 2.54 -30.21 23.49
CA SER A 9 3.78 -29.62 23.01
C SER A 9 3.93 -29.79 21.50
N LEU A 10 3.98 -28.67 20.78
CA LEU A 10 4.40 -28.59 19.38
C LEU A 10 5.83 -29.12 19.25
N SER A 11 5.94 -30.32 18.68
CA SER A 11 7.19 -30.91 18.22
C SER A 11 7.71 -30.20 16.98
N ASP A 12 8.93 -29.68 17.11
CA ASP A 12 10.01 -29.64 16.12
C ASP A 12 9.63 -29.39 14.65
N GLY A 13 9.70 -28.12 14.25
CA GLY A 13 9.96 -27.71 12.87
C GLY A 13 11.43 -27.95 12.47
N PRO A 14 11.73 -28.00 11.17
CA PRO A 14 12.93 -28.65 10.64
C PRO A 14 14.21 -27.88 10.99
N ASP A 15 15.17 -28.63 11.55
CA ASP A 15 16.63 -28.42 11.55
C ASP A 15 17.14 -27.02 11.17
N ALA A 16 17.33 -26.18 12.18
CA ALA A 16 18.30 -25.09 12.15
C ALA A 16 19.75 -25.63 12.22
N ALA A 17 20.09 -26.60 11.35
CA ALA A 17 21.44 -27.15 11.24
C ALA A 17 22.16 -26.50 10.04
N GLY A 18 22.65 -25.28 10.23
CA GLY A 18 23.42 -24.59 9.19
C GLY A 18 24.09 -23.27 9.58
N ALA A 19 23.83 -22.70 10.77
CA ALA A 19 24.36 -21.40 11.16
C ALA A 19 25.48 -21.42 12.21
N ALA A 20 25.94 -22.60 12.64
CA ALA A 20 26.85 -22.73 13.78
C ALA A 20 28.14 -23.49 13.43
N ASP A 21 28.90 -23.03 12.43
CA ASP A 21 30.37 -23.20 12.40
C ASP A 21 31.02 -22.29 11.34
N MET A 22 30.94 -20.97 11.53
CA MET A 22 31.73 -20.03 10.72
C MET A 22 33.08 -19.79 11.42
N PRO A 23 34.23 -20.04 10.75
CA PRO A 23 35.52 -19.75 11.34
C PRO A 23 35.65 -18.25 11.67
N GLU A 24 36.19 -17.92 12.84
CA GLU A 24 36.29 -16.56 13.40
C GLU A 24 36.98 -15.56 12.45
N SER A 25 37.91 -16.04 11.60
CA SER A 25 38.55 -15.25 10.55
C SER A 25 37.60 -14.82 9.43
N LEU A 26 36.63 -15.67 9.07
CA LEU A 26 35.61 -15.36 8.07
C LEU A 26 34.54 -14.42 8.65
N ALA A 27 34.14 -14.62 9.91
CA ALA A 27 33.23 -13.71 10.61
C ALA A 27 33.83 -12.28 10.72
N ASN A 28 35.11 -12.17 11.08
CA ASN A 28 35.81 -10.89 11.14
C ASN A 28 35.96 -10.23 9.75
N ALA A 29 36.21 -11.01 8.70
CA ALA A 29 36.28 -10.49 7.33
C ALA A 29 34.93 -9.97 6.83
N VAL A 30 33.83 -10.68 7.14
CA VAL A 30 32.46 -10.24 6.81
C VAL A 30 32.09 -8.96 7.57
N ALA A 31 32.43 -8.87 8.85
CA ALA A 31 32.19 -7.67 9.66
C ALA A 31 32.98 -6.45 9.14
N ALA A 32 34.25 -6.65 8.76
CA ALA A 32 35.07 -5.58 8.17
C ALA A 32 34.51 -5.09 6.83
N ALA A 33 34.08 -6.01 5.95
CA ALA A 33 33.46 -5.65 4.67
C ALA A 33 32.13 -4.92 4.83
N ALA A 34 31.32 -5.29 5.82
CA ALA A 34 30.07 -4.59 6.15
C ALA A 34 30.35 -3.17 6.66
N ALA A 35 31.36 -2.98 7.52
CA ALA A 35 31.78 -1.67 8.00
C ALA A 35 32.27 -0.76 6.86
N ASP A 36 33.06 -1.30 5.93
CA ASP A 36 33.53 -0.56 4.74
C ASP A 36 32.35 -0.12 3.85
N GLN A 37 31.36 -0.99 3.65
CA GLN A 37 30.15 -0.62 2.91
C GLN A 37 29.32 0.45 3.63
N ALA A 38 29.17 0.36 4.95
CA ALA A 38 28.46 1.37 5.74
C ALA A 38 29.14 2.74 5.62
N ALA A 39 30.48 2.78 5.71
CA ALA A 39 31.25 4.00 5.53
C ALA A 39 31.09 4.59 4.11
N LEU A 40 31.10 3.74 3.08
CA LEU A 40 30.86 4.16 1.70
C LEU A 40 29.46 4.77 1.52
N ARG A 41 28.42 4.13 2.08
CA ARG A 41 27.04 4.62 2.02
C ARG A 41 26.90 5.96 2.72
N SER A 42 27.43 6.12 3.93
CA SER A 42 27.40 7.40 4.66
C SER A 42 28.10 8.51 3.86
N SER A 43 29.29 8.25 3.31
CA SER A 43 30.00 9.21 2.43
C SER A 43 29.19 9.59 1.18
N GLN A 44 28.51 8.61 0.56
CA GLN A 44 27.64 8.86 -0.58
C GLN A 44 26.42 9.70 -0.19
N LEU A 45 25.77 9.43 0.95
CA LEU A 45 24.67 10.25 1.46
C LEU A 45 25.11 11.68 1.75
N ALA A 46 26.25 11.86 2.43
CA ALA A 46 26.82 13.18 2.67
C ALA A 46 27.01 13.97 1.36
N THR A 47 27.48 13.30 0.31
CA THR A 47 27.62 13.91 -1.02
C THR A 47 26.27 14.26 -1.66
N ILE A 48 25.26 13.40 -1.52
CA ILE A 48 23.93 13.61 -2.09
C ILE A 48 23.22 14.80 -1.43
N PHE A 49 23.31 14.90 -0.09
CA PHE A 49 22.61 15.91 0.72
C PHE A 49 23.40 17.22 0.91
N ALA A 50 24.68 17.27 0.50
CA ALA A 50 25.52 18.47 0.58
C ALA A 50 24.93 19.69 -0.14
N GLU A 51 25.43 20.88 0.23
CA GLU A 51 24.99 22.18 -0.33
C GLU A 51 25.20 22.29 -1.85
N THR A 52 26.22 21.61 -2.36
CA THR A 52 26.53 21.48 -3.79
C THR A 52 26.33 20.05 -4.30
N GLY A 53 25.57 19.26 -3.54
CA GLY A 53 25.34 17.83 -3.79
C GLY A 53 24.37 17.53 -4.93
N THR A 54 24.07 16.24 -5.09
CA THR A 54 23.16 15.73 -6.13
C THR A 54 21.76 16.36 -6.01
N LEU A 55 21.19 16.42 -4.80
CA LEU A 55 19.86 17.01 -4.60
C LEU A 55 19.88 18.52 -4.84
N ALA A 56 20.91 19.23 -4.37
CA ALA A 56 21.05 20.67 -4.56
C ALA A 56 21.12 21.07 -6.04
N SER A 57 21.82 20.26 -6.83
CA SER A 57 21.98 20.48 -8.27
C SER A 57 20.70 20.24 -9.07
N ALA A 58 19.85 19.32 -8.62
CA ALA A 58 18.63 18.93 -9.33
C ALA A 58 17.36 19.65 -8.84
N ILE A 59 17.35 20.14 -7.61
CA ILE A 59 16.14 20.64 -6.94
C ILE A 59 16.30 22.13 -6.61
N PRO A 60 15.62 23.02 -7.35
CA PRO A 60 15.67 24.46 -7.09
C PRO A 60 15.27 24.80 -5.65
N GLY A 61 16.09 25.59 -4.97
CA GLY A 61 15.83 26.04 -3.60
C GLY A 61 16.06 24.97 -2.52
N TYR A 62 16.64 23.81 -2.87
CA TYR A 62 17.10 22.84 -1.89
C TYR A 62 18.13 23.49 -0.95
N ARG A 63 18.03 23.13 0.34
CA ARG A 63 18.99 23.52 1.37
C ARG A 63 19.30 22.29 2.23
N PRO A 64 20.59 22.00 2.49
CA PRO A 64 20.97 20.91 3.37
C PRO A 64 20.39 21.07 4.77
N ARG A 65 20.05 19.95 5.38
CA ARG A 65 19.57 19.90 6.76
C ARG A 65 20.23 18.70 7.45
N ALA A 66 21.01 18.94 8.50
CA ALA A 66 21.70 17.87 9.23
C ALA A 66 20.73 16.78 9.75
N ALA A 67 19.51 17.16 10.14
CA ALA A 67 18.47 16.21 10.55
C ALA A 67 18.01 15.29 9.40
N GLN A 68 18.00 15.79 8.16
CA GLN A 68 17.63 15.02 6.97
C GLN A 68 18.70 13.98 6.65
N GLU A 69 19.96 14.38 6.68
CA GLU A 69 21.11 13.51 6.44
C GLU A 69 21.19 12.42 7.52
N LYS A 70 21.11 12.80 8.80
CA LYS A 70 21.08 11.85 9.93
C LYS A 70 19.94 10.83 9.83
N MET A 71 18.74 11.29 9.44
CA MET A 71 17.62 10.37 9.20
C MET A 71 17.90 9.44 8.04
N SER A 72 18.49 9.95 6.94
CA SER A 72 18.83 9.13 5.78
C SER A 72 19.88 8.07 6.10
N GLU A 73 20.88 8.38 6.94
CA GLU A 73 21.87 7.41 7.41
C GLU A 73 21.22 6.32 8.26
N ALA A 74 20.35 6.69 9.19
CA ALA A 74 19.63 5.73 10.03
C ALA A 74 18.77 4.78 9.18
N VAL A 75 18.08 5.29 8.16
CA VAL A 75 17.31 4.47 7.22
C VAL A 75 18.23 3.58 6.36
N ALA A 76 19.36 4.10 5.88
CA ALA A 76 20.31 3.32 5.08
C ALA A 76 20.92 2.14 5.87
N ASN A 77 21.24 2.36 7.14
CA ASN A 77 21.74 1.31 8.02
C ASN A 77 20.66 0.26 8.30
N ALA A 78 19.42 0.69 8.61
CA ALA A 78 18.31 -0.24 8.80
C ALA A 78 18.06 -1.13 7.56
N ILE A 79 18.12 -0.56 6.35
CA ILE A 79 18.03 -1.32 5.09
C ILE A 79 19.18 -2.32 4.96
N ALA A 80 20.41 -1.90 5.28
CA ALA A 80 21.60 -2.75 5.16
C ALA A 80 21.56 -3.95 6.12
N ASP A 81 21.12 -3.70 7.35
CA ASP A 81 21.16 -4.66 8.44
C ASP A 81 19.87 -5.49 8.52
N ASN A 82 18.88 -5.23 7.65
CA ASN A 82 17.50 -5.75 7.72
C ASN A 82 16.85 -5.51 9.10
N ASP A 83 17.06 -4.31 9.65
CA ASP A 83 16.60 -3.91 10.98
C ASP A 83 15.45 -2.89 10.89
N THR A 84 14.82 -2.61 12.03
CA THR A 84 13.73 -1.64 12.17
C THR A 84 14.23 -0.35 12.80
N VAL A 85 13.92 0.78 12.16
CA VAL A 85 14.17 2.12 12.71
C VAL A 85 12.88 2.91 12.84
N ILE A 86 12.69 3.55 13.99
CA ILE A 86 11.59 4.48 14.24
C ILE A 86 12.18 5.87 14.35
N VAL A 87 11.71 6.79 13.51
CA VAL A 87 12.21 8.17 13.47
C VAL A 87 11.07 9.14 13.68
N GLU A 88 11.18 9.97 14.71
CA GLU A 88 10.34 11.16 14.87
C GLU A 88 11.03 12.35 14.21
N ALA A 89 10.41 12.88 13.14
CA ALA A 89 10.93 14.01 12.40
C ALA A 89 9.88 15.12 12.33
N GLY A 90 10.25 16.32 12.79
CA GLY A 90 9.38 17.49 12.71
C GLY A 90 9.00 17.87 11.27
N THR A 91 7.95 18.66 11.08
CA THR A 91 7.56 19.18 9.77
C THR A 91 8.68 20.00 9.13
N GLY A 92 8.87 19.88 7.81
CA GLY A 92 9.89 20.65 7.09
C GLY A 92 11.34 20.15 7.25
N THR A 93 11.56 19.07 8.01
CA THR A 93 12.87 18.39 8.12
C THR A 93 13.33 17.73 6.82
N GLY A 94 12.44 17.53 5.85
CA GLY A 94 12.74 16.83 4.61
C GLY A 94 12.69 15.30 4.72
N LYS A 95 11.89 14.79 5.68
CA LYS A 95 11.67 13.35 5.96
C LYS A 95 11.48 12.51 4.70
N THR A 96 10.69 13.01 3.76
CA THR A 96 10.36 12.32 2.51
C THR A 96 11.61 11.98 1.72
N TYR A 97 12.50 12.94 1.50
CA TYR A 97 13.72 12.65 0.73
C TYR A 97 14.73 11.85 1.55
N ALA A 98 14.73 12.02 2.88
CA ALA A 98 15.61 11.27 3.78
C ALA A 98 15.35 9.75 3.69
N TYR A 99 14.09 9.32 3.59
CA TYR A 99 13.79 7.90 3.39
C TYR A 99 13.81 7.47 1.92
N LEU A 100 13.43 8.35 0.97
CA LEU A 100 13.38 7.98 -0.45
C LEU A 100 14.78 7.72 -1.02
N VAL A 101 15.77 8.54 -0.69
CA VAL A 101 17.13 8.39 -1.23
C VAL A 101 17.71 6.99 -0.97
N PRO A 102 17.81 6.52 0.29
CA PRO A 102 18.35 5.18 0.55
C PRO A 102 17.43 4.07 0.06
N ALA A 103 16.10 4.26 0.09
CA ALA A 103 15.15 3.30 -0.46
C ALA A 103 15.37 3.05 -1.96
N MET A 104 15.61 4.11 -2.74
CA MET A 104 15.82 4.01 -4.19
C MET A 104 17.21 3.49 -4.56
N LEU A 105 18.23 3.74 -3.74
CA LEU A 105 19.61 3.30 -4.00
C LEU A 105 19.85 1.87 -3.56
N TRP A 106 19.28 1.46 -2.42
CA TRP A 106 19.66 0.22 -1.73
C TRP A 106 18.48 -0.60 -1.20
N GLY A 107 17.25 -0.09 -1.28
CA GLY A 107 16.07 -0.71 -0.66
C GLY A 107 15.56 -1.99 -1.34
N GLY A 108 16.14 -2.41 -2.47
CA GLY A 108 15.65 -3.55 -3.25
C GLY A 108 14.21 -3.32 -3.71
N LYS A 109 13.33 -4.30 -3.51
CA LYS A 109 11.89 -4.08 -3.63
C LYS A 109 11.37 -3.34 -2.39
N VAL A 110 10.78 -2.17 -2.61
CA VAL A 110 10.32 -1.25 -1.57
C VAL A 110 8.80 -1.10 -1.61
N ILE A 111 8.16 -1.23 -0.45
CA ILE A 111 6.78 -0.77 -0.24
C ILE A 111 6.82 0.52 0.58
N LEU A 112 6.26 1.60 0.04
CA LEU A 112 6.08 2.87 0.73
C LEU A 112 4.59 3.03 1.06
N SER A 113 4.26 3.00 2.35
CA SER A 113 2.90 3.12 2.86
C SER A 113 2.70 4.46 3.54
N THR A 114 1.62 5.18 3.22
CA THR A 114 1.30 6.48 3.85
C THR A 114 -0.16 6.55 4.35
N GLY A 115 -0.46 7.56 5.16
CA GLY A 115 -1.75 7.70 5.84
C GLY A 115 -2.94 7.98 4.93
N THR A 116 -2.82 8.93 4.00
CA THR A 116 -3.96 9.42 3.20
C THR A 116 -3.71 9.31 1.70
N LYS A 117 -4.80 9.25 0.91
CA LYS A 117 -4.73 9.23 -0.56
C LYS A 117 -4.06 10.48 -1.13
N ASN A 118 -4.31 11.64 -0.54
CA ASN A 118 -3.71 12.90 -1.00
C ASN A 118 -2.19 12.90 -0.76
N LEU A 119 -1.73 12.40 0.39
CA LEU A 119 -0.30 12.22 0.65
C LEU A 119 0.31 11.19 -0.30
N GLN A 120 -0.42 10.10 -0.55
CA GLN A 120 -0.02 9.07 -1.52
C GLN A 120 0.16 9.66 -2.93
N ASP A 121 -0.78 10.47 -3.40
CA ASP A 121 -0.71 11.14 -4.70
C ASP A 121 0.42 12.17 -4.75
N GLN A 122 0.62 12.93 -3.68
CA GLN A 122 1.74 13.86 -3.57
C GLN A 122 3.09 13.13 -3.67
N LEU A 123 3.24 12.02 -2.94
CA LEU A 123 4.44 11.19 -2.99
C LEU A 123 4.70 10.68 -4.40
N TYR A 124 3.68 10.12 -5.05
CA TYR A 124 3.82 9.48 -6.35
C TYR A 124 4.00 10.48 -7.51
N LEU A 125 3.26 11.58 -7.52
CA LEU A 125 3.26 12.54 -8.64
C LEU A 125 4.37 13.58 -8.54
N ARG A 126 4.86 13.87 -7.32
CA ARG A 126 5.82 14.94 -7.10
C ARG A 126 7.11 14.45 -6.44
N ASP A 127 7.01 13.93 -5.23
CA ASP A 127 8.21 13.74 -4.39
C ASP A 127 9.10 12.61 -4.93
N ILE A 128 8.54 11.47 -5.32
CA ILE A 128 9.27 10.33 -5.93
C ILE A 128 9.88 10.69 -7.28
N PRO A 129 9.14 11.27 -8.26
CA PRO A 129 9.74 11.68 -9.52
C PRO A 129 10.89 12.67 -9.35
N THR A 130 10.77 13.60 -8.39
CA THR A 130 11.82 14.57 -8.07
C THR A 130 13.10 13.88 -7.60
N VAL A 131 13.01 12.99 -6.60
CA VAL A 131 14.17 12.28 -6.07
C VAL A 131 14.76 11.32 -7.11
N ARG A 132 13.92 10.57 -7.82
CA ARG A 132 14.35 9.63 -8.87
C ARG A 132 15.12 10.35 -9.97
N HIS A 133 14.63 11.50 -10.42
CA HIS A 133 15.32 12.31 -11.44
C HIS A 133 16.65 12.85 -10.92
N ALA A 134 16.67 13.37 -9.68
CA ALA A 134 17.90 13.88 -9.07
C ALA A 134 18.98 12.80 -8.93
N LEU A 135 18.61 11.59 -8.52
CA LEU A 135 19.54 10.47 -8.36
C LEU A 135 19.90 9.78 -9.67
N ASN A 136 19.14 10.02 -10.74
CA ASN A 136 19.28 9.37 -12.05
C ASN A 136 19.29 7.82 -11.95
N VAL A 137 18.39 7.26 -11.13
CA VAL A 137 18.28 5.82 -10.89
C VAL A 137 17.21 5.18 -11.77
N PRO A 138 17.46 4.00 -12.38
CA PRO A 138 16.55 3.36 -13.32
C PRO A 138 15.50 2.48 -12.61
N ILE A 139 14.86 2.98 -11.56
CA ILE A 139 13.86 2.21 -10.81
C ILE A 139 12.45 2.39 -11.38
N SER A 140 11.70 1.30 -11.42
CA SER A 140 10.28 1.28 -11.74
C SER A 140 9.45 1.61 -10.49
N VAL A 141 8.45 2.47 -10.65
CA VAL A 141 7.59 2.95 -9.56
C VAL A 141 6.14 2.72 -9.95
N SER A 142 5.33 2.20 -9.02
CA SER A 142 3.89 2.02 -9.22
C SER A 142 3.09 2.58 -8.04
N LEU A 143 1.87 3.05 -8.35
CA LEU A 143 0.88 3.52 -7.39
C LEU A 143 -0.26 2.51 -7.33
N LEU A 144 -0.56 1.99 -6.14
CA LEU A 144 -1.68 1.09 -5.94
C LEU A 144 -2.68 1.66 -4.93
N LYS A 145 -3.93 1.80 -5.38
CA LYS A 145 -5.06 2.25 -4.57
C LYS A 145 -6.10 1.14 -4.42
N GLY A 146 -7.06 1.34 -3.52
CA GLY A 146 -8.25 0.48 -3.44
C GLY A 146 -9.12 0.58 -4.71
N ARG A 147 -9.82 -0.49 -5.07
CA ARG A 147 -10.68 -0.60 -6.27
C ARG A 147 -11.70 0.53 -6.47
N ALA A 148 -12.21 1.12 -5.39
CA ALA A 148 -13.17 2.22 -5.43
C ALA A 148 -12.56 3.55 -5.94
N ASN A 149 -11.25 3.56 -6.20
CA ASN A 149 -10.55 4.69 -6.83
C ASN A 149 -10.35 4.50 -8.33
N TYR A 150 -10.74 3.35 -8.90
CA TYR A 150 -10.62 3.10 -10.33
C TYR A 150 -11.99 2.99 -10.97
N VAL A 151 -12.15 3.59 -12.14
CA VAL A 151 -13.33 3.37 -12.98
C VAL A 151 -13.45 1.88 -13.30
N CYS A 152 -14.66 1.34 -13.18
CA CYS A 152 -14.96 -0.03 -13.58
C CYS A 152 -15.75 0.00 -14.89
N HIS A 153 -15.16 -0.55 -15.97
CA HIS A 153 -15.80 -0.62 -17.29
C HIS A 153 -17.21 -1.23 -17.24
N TYR A 154 -17.36 -2.36 -16.55
CA TYR A 154 -18.64 -3.04 -16.40
C TYR A 154 -19.72 -2.15 -15.73
N HIS A 155 -19.38 -1.52 -14.60
CA HIS A 155 -20.31 -0.65 -13.89
C HIS A 155 -20.61 0.64 -14.65
N LEU A 156 -19.61 1.21 -15.33
CA LEU A 156 -19.77 2.36 -16.21
C LEU A 156 -20.75 2.06 -17.36
N GLU A 157 -20.56 0.96 -18.09
CA GLU A 157 -21.45 0.53 -19.17
C GLU A 157 -22.88 0.33 -18.68
N ARG A 158 -23.04 -0.33 -17.52
CA ARG A 158 -24.35 -0.54 -16.90
C ARG A 158 -25.01 0.76 -16.47
N ALA A 159 -24.26 1.71 -15.91
CA ALA A 159 -24.75 3.03 -15.54
C ALA A 159 -25.24 3.81 -16.77
N GLN A 160 -24.51 3.71 -17.90
CA GLN A 160 -24.90 4.33 -19.17
C GLN A 160 -26.17 3.69 -19.77
N ALA A 161 -26.30 2.37 -19.69
CA ALA A 161 -27.45 1.65 -20.22
C ALA A 161 -28.73 1.88 -19.39
N ASN A 162 -28.62 1.94 -18.06
CA ASN A 162 -29.78 2.06 -17.17
C ASN A 162 -30.45 3.44 -17.23
N GLY A 163 -29.71 4.50 -17.54
CA GLY A 163 -30.23 5.87 -17.71
C GLY A 163 -30.90 6.51 -16.47
N ARG A 164 -31.00 5.80 -15.33
CA ARG A 164 -31.62 6.27 -14.09
C ARG A 164 -30.59 6.98 -13.21
N LEU A 165 -30.40 8.26 -13.46
CA LEU A 165 -29.53 9.12 -12.67
C LEU A 165 -30.37 10.06 -11.79
N ALA A 166 -29.87 10.36 -10.59
CA ALA A 166 -30.60 11.16 -9.61
C ALA A 166 -30.77 12.63 -10.07
N SER A 167 -29.83 13.14 -10.86
CA SER A 167 -29.83 14.52 -11.33
C SER A 167 -29.27 14.70 -12.74
N LYS A 168 -29.56 15.87 -13.36
CA LYS A 168 -28.91 16.29 -14.62
C LYS A 168 -27.39 16.44 -14.46
N GLN A 169 -26.93 16.78 -13.26
CA GLN A 169 -25.50 16.91 -12.96
C GLN A 169 -24.80 15.56 -13.00
N ASP A 170 -25.41 14.52 -12.42
CA ASP A 170 -24.87 13.15 -12.49
C ASP A 170 -24.79 12.65 -13.93
N ALA A 171 -25.76 13.04 -14.77
CA ALA A 171 -25.70 12.75 -16.21
C ALA A 171 -24.56 13.46 -16.93
N ALA A 172 -24.21 14.67 -16.51
CA ALA A 172 -23.04 15.36 -17.03
C ALA A 172 -21.75 14.66 -16.58
N TRP A 173 -21.61 14.37 -15.29
CA TRP A 173 -20.42 13.68 -14.78
C TRP A 173 -20.25 12.28 -15.36
N LEU A 174 -21.32 11.51 -15.56
CA LEU A 174 -21.24 10.20 -16.20
C LEU A 174 -20.67 10.29 -17.63
N ARG A 175 -21.02 11.34 -18.38
CA ARG A 175 -20.44 11.58 -19.72
C ARG A 175 -18.96 11.90 -19.64
N GLU A 176 -18.55 12.72 -18.68
CA GLU A 176 -17.14 13.05 -18.44
C GLU A 176 -16.33 11.79 -18.07
N ILE A 177 -16.84 10.97 -17.14
CA ILE A 177 -16.23 9.70 -16.75
C ILE A 177 -16.12 8.75 -17.94
N SER A 178 -17.15 8.66 -18.78
CA SER A 178 -17.11 7.80 -19.97
C SER A 178 -16.08 8.27 -20.99
N ARG A 179 -15.89 9.59 -21.16
CA ARG A 179 -14.83 10.13 -22.02
C ARG A 179 -13.46 9.83 -21.43
N PHE A 180 -13.29 10.08 -20.14
CA PHE A 180 -12.07 9.81 -19.38
C PHE A 180 -11.63 8.34 -19.47
N ALA A 181 -12.56 7.40 -19.25
CA ALA A 181 -12.28 5.96 -19.29
C ALA A 181 -11.76 5.46 -20.65
N LYS A 182 -12.00 6.19 -21.74
CA LYS A 182 -11.50 5.86 -23.08
C LYS A 182 -10.09 6.39 -23.35
N THR A 183 -9.64 7.39 -22.57
CA THR A 183 -8.37 8.10 -22.82
C THR A 183 -7.34 7.87 -21.72
N THR A 184 -7.76 7.55 -20.50
CA THR A 184 -6.85 7.30 -19.37
C THR A 184 -6.08 5.99 -19.52
N THR A 185 -4.84 6.00 -19.07
CA THR A 185 -3.97 4.83 -18.98
C THR A 185 -3.94 4.23 -17.58
N SER A 186 -4.58 4.82 -16.57
CA SER A 186 -4.63 4.29 -15.21
C SER A 186 -6.05 3.93 -14.79
N GLY A 187 -7.04 4.72 -15.19
CA GLY A 187 -8.41 4.62 -14.70
C GLY A 187 -8.63 5.26 -13.34
N ASP A 188 -7.62 5.90 -12.76
CA ASP A 188 -7.68 6.50 -11.43
C ASP A 188 -8.57 7.75 -11.46
N LYS A 189 -9.60 7.76 -10.62
CA LYS A 189 -10.52 8.89 -10.54
C LYS A 189 -9.85 10.20 -10.13
N ALA A 190 -8.71 10.15 -9.44
CA ALA A 190 -7.96 11.35 -9.04
C ALA A 190 -7.42 12.14 -10.25
N GLU A 191 -7.30 11.49 -11.43
CA GLU A 191 -6.89 12.16 -12.67
C GLU A 191 -8.03 12.97 -13.32
N LEU A 192 -9.28 12.80 -12.87
CA LEU A 192 -10.47 13.46 -13.44
C LEU A 192 -10.95 14.61 -12.55
N ALA A 193 -10.25 15.75 -12.62
CA ALA A 193 -10.55 16.92 -11.79
C ALA A 193 -11.94 17.55 -12.06
N GLU A 194 -12.50 17.35 -13.26
CA GLU A 194 -13.82 17.84 -13.67
C GLU A 194 -14.98 17.22 -12.87
N VAL A 195 -14.76 16.06 -12.25
CA VAL A 195 -15.76 15.37 -11.43
C VAL A 195 -15.30 15.37 -9.98
N PRO A 196 -16.02 16.04 -9.06
CA PRO A 196 -15.67 16.01 -7.64
C PRO A 196 -15.51 14.59 -7.11
N GLU A 197 -14.49 14.33 -6.29
CA GLU A 197 -14.21 12.98 -5.79
C GLU A 197 -15.33 12.37 -4.94
N ASN A 198 -16.16 13.24 -4.33
CA ASN A 198 -17.32 12.89 -3.51
C ASN A 198 -18.63 12.83 -4.34
N ALA A 199 -18.56 13.00 -5.66
CA ALA A 199 -19.74 12.94 -6.51
C ALA A 199 -20.43 11.55 -6.41
N PRO A 200 -21.76 11.48 -6.21
CA PRO A 200 -22.49 10.22 -6.07
C PRO A 200 -22.33 9.27 -7.26
N VAL A 201 -22.11 9.82 -8.46
CA VAL A 201 -21.87 9.04 -9.68
C VAL A 201 -20.72 8.03 -9.53
N TRP A 202 -19.70 8.31 -8.70
CA TRP A 202 -18.60 7.38 -8.47
C TRP A 202 -19.06 6.05 -7.88
N GLN A 203 -20.11 6.05 -7.05
CA GLN A 203 -20.62 4.84 -6.41
C GLN A 203 -21.24 3.87 -7.42
N ILE A 204 -21.71 4.36 -8.57
CA ILE A 204 -22.35 3.54 -9.62
C ILE A 204 -21.40 3.19 -10.78
N VAL A 205 -20.22 3.80 -10.86
CA VAL A 205 -19.21 3.55 -11.92
C VAL A 205 -17.92 2.90 -11.42
N THR A 206 -17.80 2.68 -10.12
CA THR A 206 -16.68 1.96 -9.48
C THR A 206 -17.17 0.62 -8.93
N SER A 207 -16.25 -0.22 -8.45
CA SER A 207 -16.58 -1.51 -7.82
C SER A 207 -16.14 -1.58 -6.37
N THR A 208 -16.84 -2.39 -5.58
CA THR A 208 -16.49 -2.84 -4.23
C THR A 208 -16.02 -4.30 -4.27
N ARG A 209 -15.59 -4.85 -3.12
CA ARG A 209 -15.23 -6.27 -3.03
C ARG A 209 -16.44 -7.15 -3.34
N ASP A 210 -17.62 -6.73 -2.91
CA ASP A 210 -18.84 -7.54 -2.90
C ASP A 210 -19.60 -7.50 -4.22
N ASN A 211 -19.41 -6.46 -5.04
CA ASN A 211 -20.10 -6.33 -6.33
C ASN A 211 -19.20 -6.61 -7.56
N CYS A 212 -17.91 -6.89 -7.34
CA CYS A 212 -16.97 -7.15 -8.41
C CYS A 212 -17.14 -8.59 -8.92
N LEU A 213 -17.30 -8.76 -10.23
CA LEU A 213 -17.44 -10.07 -10.89
C LEU A 213 -16.12 -10.88 -10.94
N GLY A 214 -15.01 -10.32 -10.44
CA GLY A 214 -13.71 -11.01 -10.43
C GLY A 214 -13.27 -11.49 -11.81
N SER A 215 -12.83 -12.76 -11.88
CA SER A 215 -12.39 -13.42 -13.11
C SER A 215 -13.50 -13.64 -14.14
N GLU A 216 -14.77 -13.60 -13.73
CA GLU A 216 -15.93 -13.75 -14.62
C GLU A 216 -16.33 -12.42 -15.29
N CYS A 217 -15.66 -11.32 -14.93
CA CYS A 217 -15.92 -10.01 -15.51
C CYS A 217 -15.60 -9.99 -17.03
N PRO A 218 -16.54 -9.56 -17.90
CA PRO A 218 -16.29 -9.51 -19.34
C PRO A 218 -15.15 -8.53 -19.70
N ASN A 219 -14.93 -7.50 -18.89
CA ASN A 219 -13.86 -6.52 -19.07
C ASN A 219 -12.58 -6.83 -18.27
N TYR A 220 -12.38 -8.07 -17.79
CA TYR A 220 -11.24 -8.41 -16.91
C TYR A 220 -9.87 -8.03 -17.51
N LYS A 221 -9.68 -8.24 -18.82
CA LYS A 221 -8.42 -7.94 -19.52
C LYS A 221 -8.07 -6.45 -19.57
N GLU A 222 -9.09 -5.60 -19.63
CA GLU A 222 -8.95 -4.14 -19.69
C GLU A 222 -9.12 -3.49 -18.31
N CYS A 223 -9.33 -4.31 -17.26
CA CYS A 223 -9.62 -3.82 -15.92
C CYS A 223 -8.44 -3.03 -15.33
N PHE A 224 -8.69 -1.75 -15.10
CA PHE A 224 -7.75 -0.81 -14.47
C PHE A 224 -7.17 -1.31 -13.14
N VAL A 225 -8.00 -1.91 -12.27
CA VAL A 225 -7.54 -2.49 -11.00
C VAL A 225 -6.56 -3.64 -11.24
N MET A 226 -6.84 -4.51 -12.20
CA MET A 226 -5.98 -5.68 -12.49
C MET A 226 -4.67 -5.26 -13.13
N ARG A 227 -4.69 -4.24 -14.01
CA ARG A 227 -3.49 -3.63 -14.56
C ARG A 227 -2.62 -3.00 -13.46
N ALA A 228 -3.21 -2.17 -12.61
CA ALA A 228 -2.50 -1.52 -11.50
C ALA A 228 -1.86 -2.55 -10.54
N ARG A 229 -2.58 -3.64 -10.21
CA ARG A 229 -2.01 -4.75 -9.41
C ARG A 229 -0.83 -5.42 -10.08
N LYS A 230 -0.93 -5.70 -11.39
CA LYS A 230 0.17 -6.30 -12.15
C LYS A 230 1.41 -5.40 -12.20
N GLU A 231 1.20 -4.10 -12.40
CA GLU A 231 2.28 -3.10 -12.38
C GLU A 231 2.92 -3.01 -11.00
N ALA A 232 2.12 -3.00 -9.92
CA ALA A 232 2.62 -3.01 -8.55
C ALA A 232 3.48 -4.25 -8.25
N GLN A 233 3.07 -5.43 -8.71
CA GLN A 233 3.86 -6.66 -8.53
C GLN A 233 5.24 -6.59 -9.20
N GLN A 234 5.31 -5.92 -10.34
CA GLN A 234 6.53 -5.82 -11.15
C GLN A 234 7.44 -4.69 -10.68
N ALA A 235 6.89 -3.62 -10.11
CA ALA A 235 7.64 -2.43 -9.71
C ALA A 235 8.71 -2.69 -8.62
N ASP A 236 9.76 -1.87 -8.65
CA ASP A 236 10.80 -1.84 -7.62
C ASP A 236 10.35 -1.05 -6.39
N LEU A 237 9.56 0.01 -6.59
CA LEU A 237 8.95 0.79 -5.53
C LEU A 237 7.43 0.89 -5.71
N VAL A 238 6.67 0.42 -4.73
CA VAL A 238 5.20 0.49 -4.73
C VAL A 238 4.72 1.47 -3.67
N VAL A 239 3.91 2.45 -4.07
CA VAL A 239 3.27 3.39 -3.15
C VAL A 239 1.86 2.93 -2.84
N VAL A 240 1.56 2.71 -1.57
CA VAL A 240 0.26 2.29 -1.05
C VAL A 240 -0.19 3.20 0.09
N ASN A 241 -1.45 3.08 0.49
CA ASN A 241 -1.88 3.62 1.78
C ASN A 241 -1.83 2.54 2.87
N HIS A 242 -1.87 2.95 4.15
CA HIS A 242 -1.85 2.02 5.28
C HIS A 242 -2.99 0.99 5.23
N HIS A 243 -4.18 1.42 4.80
CA HIS A 243 -5.34 0.55 4.72
C HIS A 243 -5.13 -0.60 3.72
N LEU A 244 -4.59 -0.31 2.54
CA LEU A 244 -4.32 -1.33 1.53
C LEU A 244 -3.16 -2.24 1.95
N PHE A 245 -2.15 -1.68 2.63
CA PHE A 245 -1.07 -2.47 3.20
C PHE A 245 -1.60 -3.51 4.20
N PHE A 246 -2.40 -3.11 5.19
CA PHE A 246 -2.96 -4.06 6.15
C PHE A 246 -3.98 -5.02 5.53
N ALA A 247 -4.74 -4.57 4.53
CA ALA A 247 -5.60 -5.47 3.76
C ALA A 247 -4.79 -6.59 3.06
N ASP A 248 -3.60 -6.28 2.54
CA ASP A 248 -2.70 -7.27 1.95
C ASP A 248 -2.15 -8.24 3.00
N VAL A 249 -1.76 -7.74 4.18
CA VAL A 249 -1.28 -8.59 5.29
C VAL A 249 -2.34 -9.61 5.70
N VAL A 250 -3.60 -9.18 5.91
CA VAL A 250 -4.70 -10.10 6.27
C VAL A 250 -4.98 -11.12 5.16
N LEU A 251 -4.83 -10.74 3.88
CA LEU A 251 -4.99 -11.67 2.75
C LEU A 251 -3.88 -12.74 2.72
N ARG A 252 -2.64 -12.37 3.06
CA ARG A 252 -1.52 -13.32 3.17
C ARG A 252 -1.78 -14.35 4.27
N ASP A 253 -2.23 -13.91 5.44
CA ASP A 253 -2.51 -14.79 6.58
C ASP A 253 -3.62 -15.80 6.28
N THR A 254 -4.54 -15.47 5.38
CA THR A 254 -5.62 -16.37 4.94
C THR A 254 -5.25 -17.27 3.75
N GLY A 255 -4.00 -17.18 3.25
CA GLY A 255 -3.52 -17.95 2.10
C GLY A 255 -4.11 -17.54 0.75
N MET A 256 -4.70 -16.35 0.66
CA MET A 256 -5.27 -15.80 -0.58
C MET A 256 -4.20 -15.11 -1.43
N ALA A 257 -4.52 -14.85 -2.70
CA ALA A 257 -3.61 -14.17 -3.62
C ALA A 257 -3.25 -12.76 -3.13
N GLU A 258 -1.95 -12.52 -3.03
CA GLU A 258 -1.35 -11.26 -2.58
C GLU A 258 -1.58 -10.12 -3.58
N LEU A 259 -1.70 -8.90 -3.05
CA LEU A 259 -1.86 -7.65 -3.80
C LEU A 259 -0.52 -6.96 -4.06
N LEU A 260 0.42 -7.11 -3.12
CA LEU A 260 1.71 -6.42 -3.12
C LEU A 260 2.86 -7.39 -3.40
N PRO A 261 3.98 -6.91 -3.98
CA PRO A 261 5.16 -7.73 -4.14
C PRO A 261 5.77 -8.09 -2.78
N ALA A 262 6.50 -9.21 -2.73
CA ALA A 262 7.44 -9.44 -1.64
C ALA A 262 8.48 -8.31 -1.67
N ALA A 263 8.64 -7.64 -0.52
CA ALA A 263 9.50 -6.47 -0.39
C ALA A 263 10.66 -6.75 0.55
N ASN A 264 11.83 -6.19 0.22
CA ASN A 264 12.99 -6.17 1.10
C ASN A 264 12.87 -5.06 2.15
N THR A 265 12.23 -3.95 1.77
CA THR A 265 12.09 -2.77 2.62
C THR A 265 10.64 -2.32 2.66
N VAL A 266 10.12 -2.06 3.87
CA VAL A 266 8.81 -1.41 4.06
C VAL A 266 9.00 -0.11 4.81
N ILE A 267 8.49 0.98 4.25
CA ILE A 267 8.57 2.31 4.83
C ILE A 267 7.16 2.78 5.16
N PHE A 268 6.92 3.15 6.41
CA PHE A 268 5.67 3.76 6.85
C PHE A 268 5.85 5.25 7.08
N ASP A 269 5.30 6.07 6.19
CA ASP A 269 5.19 7.52 6.40
C ASP A 269 3.88 7.84 7.14
N GLU A 270 3.88 8.86 8.00
CA GLU A 270 2.77 9.14 8.93
C GLU A 270 2.41 7.93 9.82
N ALA A 271 3.43 7.19 10.27
CA ALA A 271 3.29 5.95 11.03
C ALA A 271 2.43 6.07 12.31
N HIS A 272 2.19 7.29 12.81
CA HIS A 272 1.26 7.54 13.92
C HIS A 272 -0.17 7.06 13.63
N GLN A 273 -0.56 6.88 12.36
CA GLN A 273 -1.88 6.37 11.95
C GLN A 273 -1.95 4.84 11.89
N LEU A 274 -0.82 4.14 12.01
CA LEU A 274 -0.79 2.68 11.91
C LEU A 274 -1.59 1.97 12.99
N PRO A 275 -1.51 2.34 14.29
CA PRO A 275 -2.23 1.60 15.34
C PRO A 275 -3.74 1.58 15.12
N GLU A 276 -4.32 2.72 14.76
CA GLU A 276 -5.74 2.83 14.44
C GLU A 276 -6.09 2.00 13.21
N THR A 277 -5.31 2.12 12.14
CA THR A 277 -5.56 1.35 10.89
C THR A 277 -5.44 -0.15 11.15
N ALA A 278 -4.43 -0.60 11.88
CA ALA A 278 -4.23 -2.02 12.23
C ALA A 278 -5.42 -2.56 13.03
N THR A 279 -5.95 -1.79 13.98
CA THR A 279 -7.10 -2.18 14.80
C THR A 279 -8.35 -2.46 13.93
N LEU A 280 -8.54 -1.74 12.82
CA LEU A 280 -9.66 -1.97 11.91
C LEU A 280 -9.55 -3.31 11.14
N PHE A 281 -8.34 -3.80 10.90
CA PHE A 281 -8.10 -5.01 10.10
C PHE A 281 -7.93 -6.27 10.95
N PHE A 282 -7.31 -6.15 12.12
CA PHE A 282 -7.11 -7.26 13.06
C PHE A 282 -8.19 -7.32 14.15
N GLY A 283 -9.07 -6.32 14.22
CA GLY A 283 -10.21 -6.30 15.13
C GLY A 283 -11.48 -6.86 14.49
N GLU A 284 -12.33 -7.48 15.31
CA GLU A 284 -13.68 -7.84 14.92
C GLU A 284 -14.65 -6.70 15.23
N THR A 285 -15.59 -6.41 14.32
CA THR A 285 -16.62 -5.39 14.53
C THR A 285 -18.01 -6.02 14.47
N LEU A 286 -18.84 -5.66 15.44
CA LEU A 286 -20.25 -6.07 15.51
C LEU A 286 -21.11 -4.81 15.56
N SER A 287 -21.94 -4.62 14.54
CA SER A 287 -22.86 -3.48 14.43
C SER A 287 -24.30 -3.87 14.78
N THR A 288 -25.08 -2.89 15.24
CA THR A 288 -26.52 -3.06 15.46
C THR A 288 -27.24 -3.53 14.20
N SER A 289 -26.84 -3.03 13.02
CA SER A 289 -27.43 -3.45 11.75
C SER A 289 -27.23 -4.94 11.48
N GLN A 290 -26.03 -5.47 11.71
CA GLN A 290 -25.75 -6.90 11.56
C GLN A 290 -26.57 -7.75 12.55
N LEU A 291 -26.71 -7.29 13.80
CA LEU A 291 -27.53 -7.97 14.80
C LEU A 291 -29.02 -7.98 14.42
N LEU A 292 -29.51 -6.87 13.87
CA LEU A 292 -30.90 -6.77 13.41
C LEU A 292 -31.14 -7.62 12.15
N GLU A 293 -30.17 -7.70 11.24
CA GLU A 293 -30.23 -8.55 10.06
C GLU A 293 -30.25 -10.03 10.47
N LEU A 294 -29.33 -10.46 11.34
CA LEU A 294 -29.31 -11.80 11.91
C LEU A 294 -30.62 -12.15 12.63
N ALA A 295 -31.20 -11.22 13.39
CA ALA A 295 -32.48 -11.43 14.06
C ALA A 295 -33.63 -11.64 13.05
N ARG A 296 -33.65 -10.87 11.96
CA ARG A 296 -34.65 -11.05 10.89
C ARG A 296 -34.48 -12.38 10.19
N ASP A 297 -33.25 -12.76 9.85
CA ASP A 297 -32.95 -14.04 9.20
C ASP A 297 -33.33 -15.22 10.10
N THR A 298 -33.04 -15.13 11.40
CA THR A 298 -33.42 -16.14 12.39
C THR A 298 -34.94 -16.33 12.47
N VAL A 299 -35.71 -15.23 12.46
CA VAL A 299 -37.18 -15.29 12.46
C VAL A 299 -37.70 -15.87 11.15
N ALA A 300 -37.15 -15.44 10.01
CA ALA A 300 -37.55 -15.94 8.69
C ALA A 300 -37.29 -17.46 8.56
N GLU A 301 -36.12 -17.92 9.00
CA GLU A 301 -35.74 -19.33 8.96
C GLU A 301 -36.58 -20.17 9.95
N GLY A 302 -36.81 -19.64 11.16
CA GLY A 302 -37.68 -20.27 12.16
C GLY A 302 -39.11 -20.49 11.64
N LEU A 303 -39.68 -19.48 10.96
CA LEU A 303 -41.00 -19.59 10.32
C LEU A 303 -41.00 -20.51 9.08
N SER A 304 -39.86 -20.75 8.46
CA SER A 304 -39.72 -21.70 7.34
C SER A 304 -39.71 -23.14 7.83
N HIS A 305 -38.97 -23.43 8.91
CA HIS A 305 -38.70 -24.79 9.39
C HIS A 305 -39.55 -25.27 10.57
N ALA A 306 -40.12 -24.36 11.35
CA ALA A 306 -40.91 -24.66 12.55
C ALA A 306 -42.24 -23.87 12.54
N ARG A 307 -42.99 -23.95 11.44
CA ARG A 307 -44.32 -23.32 11.32
C ARG A 307 -45.27 -23.69 12.45
N ASP A 308 -45.14 -24.91 12.98
CA ASP A 308 -46.01 -25.46 14.01
C ASP A 308 -45.58 -25.11 15.44
N ALA A 309 -44.49 -24.35 15.63
CA ALA A 309 -44.00 -23.91 16.94
C ALA A 309 -44.53 -22.53 17.37
N VAL A 310 -45.50 -21.98 16.63
CA VAL A 310 -46.10 -20.66 16.89
C VAL A 310 -47.37 -20.76 17.78
N ASP A 311 -47.77 -21.96 18.20
CA ASP A 311 -48.83 -22.17 19.21
C ASP A 311 -48.29 -22.16 20.65
#